data_AF-A0AAW1SUR7-F1
#
_entry.id   AF-A0AAW1SUR7-F1
#
_cell.length_a   1.000
_cell.length_b   1.000
_cell.length_c   1.000
_cell.angle_alpha   90.00
_cell.angle_beta   90.00
_cell.angle_gamma   90.00
#
_symmetry.space_group_name_H-M   'P 1'
#
loop_
_entity.id
_entity.type
_entity.pdbx_description
1 polymer ?
#
loop_
_entity_poly.entity_id
_entity_poly.type
_entity_poly.pdbx_seq_one_letter_code
_entity_poly.pdbx_strand_id
1 'polypeptide(L)'
;MAAQNARRAGLCMPSPAKHLKRSTTAIETAEIGLVAISCRAVLFIRRALGGLHVCSKLNQRPCSLVHTSHISRCISMRWARLPTNMQPQKMGAVCKVVQAQQASVPEQRQQSPARQAVERFYACYNAGDVEGMMGTMAKDCAYHDLALFNEPHVGHDEIRGFFQKVFDTVPGDLDFVLDAVSADERNCSVKWHTAIAGHEFPFSRGVSFYEVNEEGLIVAGRDLVESAIKPGGAALQALALLAPVVRKLGPKANPGQLKKVPQQAILMGVLFAGWFWLIYLSTVLPGNPAWNAEPWVVKETLDESLNFWFLNSFSQWLKLPYIPFDKWNPVHEAFFNFENAWSFLFLPTMMNDPRGRFRTPLWFGAMFLTNVFMLPYMALRLLPVSKEQEQSRPQLPLGPFKWPAYTPLYGVIGGFVGVVCVWWGLAYRPEYGGLADRAAYFVEALKTDRAFILITTDCLLYVCWHSAIPISSSLN
;
A
#
# COMPACT_ATOMS: atom_id res chain seq x y z
N MET A 1 -5.21 -8.87 -79.06
CA MET A 1 -4.66 -7.72 -79.81
C MET A 1 -5.13 -6.45 -79.12
N ALA A 2 -4.32 -5.57 -78.57
CA ALA A 2 -2.88 -5.55 -78.46
C ALA A 2 -2.57 -4.78 -77.17
N ALA A 3 -2.04 -5.51 -76.19
CA ALA A 3 -1.11 -4.96 -75.23
C ALA A 3 0.21 -4.80 -75.98
N GLN A 4 0.47 -3.62 -76.54
CA GLN A 4 1.77 -3.24 -77.12
C GLN A 4 1.72 -1.75 -77.42
N ASN A 5 2.08 -0.91 -76.44
CA ASN A 5 2.72 0.39 -76.66
C ASN A 5 3.08 1.10 -75.33
N ALA A 6 3.78 0.39 -74.44
CA ALA A 6 4.50 1.03 -73.34
C ALA A 6 5.73 0.21 -72.92
N ARG A 7 6.57 -0.15 -73.89
CA ARG A 7 7.96 -0.57 -73.66
C ARG A 7 8.86 0.32 -74.51
N ARG A 8 9.33 1.43 -73.94
CA ARG A 8 10.62 2.09 -74.26
C ARG A 8 10.76 3.39 -73.46
N ALA A 9 11.18 3.27 -72.21
CA ALA A 9 12.08 4.19 -71.53
C ALA A 9 12.48 3.53 -70.21
N GLY A 10 13.67 2.94 -70.17
CA GLY A 10 14.20 2.31 -68.97
C GLY A 10 14.59 3.36 -67.95
N LEU A 11 13.98 3.30 -66.77
CA LEU A 11 14.52 3.87 -65.54
C LEU A 11 14.27 2.85 -64.42
N CYS A 12 15.38 2.30 -63.92
CA CYS A 12 15.43 1.31 -62.86
C CYS A 12 15.27 2.04 -61.50
N MET A 13 14.18 1.76 -60.77
CA MET A 13 13.98 2.22 -59.39
C MET A 13 14.55 1.17 -58.41
N PRO A 14 15.36 1.54 -57.40
CA PRO A 14 15.83 0.59 -56.39
C PRO A 14 14.73 0.25 -55.36
N SER A 15 14.65 -1.03 -54.99
CA SER A 15 13.66 -1.62 -54.07
C SER A 15 13.86 -1.22 -52.59
N PRO A 16 12.79 -0.94 -51.81
CA PRO A 16 12.86 -0.48 -50.43
C PRO A 16 12.81 -1.65 -49.43
N ALA A 17 13.81 -2.55 -49.44
CA ALA A 17 13.83 -3.71 -48.55
C ALA A 17 14.94 -3.68 -47.47
N LYS A 18 15.81 -2.65 -47.44
CA LYS A 18 16.96 -2.59 -46.52
C LYS A 18 16.82 -1.63 -45.33
N HIS A 19 15.81 -0.76 -45.29
CA HIS A 19 15.62 0.20 -44.19
C HIS A 19 14.72 -0.29 -43.05
N LEU A 20 13.91 -1.34 -43.26
CA LEU A 20 12.96 -1.82 -42.25
C LEU A 20 13.59 -2.66 -41.12
N LYS A 21 14.81 -3.19 -41.29
CA LYS A 21 15.48 -4.02 -40.27
C LYS A 21 16.27 -3.22 -39.22
N ARG A 22 16.60 -1.95 -39.50
CA ARG A 22 17.37 -1.10 -38.58
C ARG A 22 16.50 -0.34 -37.57
N SER A 23 15.22 -0.10 -37.87
CA SER A 23 14.29 0.56 -36.94
C SER A 23 13.73 -0.38 -35.87
N THR A 24 13.48 -1.65 -36.19
CA THR A 24 12.99 -2.66 -35.23
C THR A 24 13.99 -2.94 -34.10
N THR A 25 15.28 -2.96 -34.43
CA THR A 25 16.37 -3.15 -33.46
C THR A 25 16.58 -1.93 -32.54
N ALA A 26 16.24 -0.72 -32.98
CA ALA A 26 16.29 0.50 -32.17
C ALA A 26 15.10 0.59 -31.17
N ILE A 27 13.93 0.07 -31.57
CA ILE A 27 12.73 0.03 -30.71
C ILE A 27 12.88 -1.06 -29.64
N GLU A 28 13.38 -2.25 -29.99
CA GLU A 28 13.68 -3.31 -29.02
C GLU A 28 14.75 -2.88 -27.99
N THR A 29 15.74 -2.08 -28.40
CA THR A 29 16.76 -1.55 -27.47
C THR A 29 16.23 -0.44 -26.54
N ALA A 30 15.20 0.31 -26.95
CA ALA A 30 14.53 1.32 -26.12
C ALA A 30 13.55 0.70 -25.10
N GLU A 31 12.79 -0.33 -25.49
CA GLU A 31 11.91 -1.08 -24.57
C GLU A 31 12.71 -1.83 -23.50
N ILE A 32 13.83 -2.46 -23.90
CA ILE A 32 14.79 -3.05 -22.95
C ILE A 32 15.43 -1.96 -22.09
N GLY A 33 15.66 -0.75 -22.63
CA GLY A 33 16.21 0.39 -21.91
C GLY A 33 15.31 0.90 -20.78
N LEU A 34 14.00 1.09 -21.03
CA LEU A 34 13.05 1.60 -20.03
C LEU A 34 12.74 0.58 -18.93
N VAL A 35 12.62 -0.70 -19.30
CA VAL A 35 12.47 -1.81 -18.34
C VAL A 35 13.77 -2.03 -17.56
N ALA A 36 14.94 -1.85 -18.19
CA ALA A 36 16.23 -1.91 -17.50
C ALA A 36 16.47 -0.71 -16.58
N ILE A 37 15.98 0.50 -16.90
CA ILE A 37 16.05 1.68 -16.03
C ILE A 37 15.14 1.47 -14.82
N SER A 38 13.93 0.94 -15.02
CA SER A 38 12.99 0.57 -13.95
C SER A 38 13.55 -0.54 -13.05
N CYS A 39 14.13 -1.59 -13.64
CA CYS A 39 14.82 -2.66 -12.91
C CYS A 39 16.10 -2.17 -12.20
N ARG A 40 16.86 -1.23 -12.80
CA ARG A 40 18.04 -0.62 -12.18
C ARG A 40 17.66 0.35 -11.07
N ALA A 41 16.54 1.06 -11.17
CA ALA A 41 15.99 1.88 -10.09
C ALA A 41 15.57 1.00 -8.91
N VAL A 42 14.89 -0.13 -9.18
CA VAL A 42 14.54 -1.14 -8.16
C VAL A 42 15.81 -1.78 -7.55
N LEU A 43 16.83 -2.08 -8.36
CA LEU A 43 18.12 -2.62 -7.89
C LEU A 43 18.98 -1.57 -7.15
N PHE A 44 18.89 -0.29 -7.52
CA PHE A 44 19.57 0.82 -6.87
C PHE A 44 18.91 1.11 -5.50
N ILE A 45 17.58 1.09 -5.43
CA ILE A 45 16.82 1.12 -4.17
C ILE A 45 17.20 -0.11 -3.31
N ARG A 46 17.33 -1.30 -3.91
CA ARG A 46 17.77 -2.51 -3.21
C ARG A 46 19.24 -2.45 -2.72
N ARG A 47 20.14 -1.79 -3.45
CA ARG A 47 21.54 -1.55 -3.05
C ARG A 47 21.67 -0.46 -1.98
N ALA A 48 20.84 0.58 -2.06
CA ALA A 48 20.77 1.64 -1.06
C ALA A 48 20.17 1.17 0.27
N LEU A 49 19.35 0.10 0.25
CA LEU A 49 18.69 -0.48 1.42
C LEU A 49 19.38 -1.71 2.02
N GLY A 50 20.54 -2.16 1.52
CA GLY A 50 21.24 -3.30 2.13
C GLY A 50 22.55 -3.71 1.46
N GLY A 51 23.67 -3.40 2.12
CA GLY A 51 24.95 -4.02 1.84
C GLY A 51 24.98 -5.46 2.35
N LEU A 52 24.84 -6.43 1.44
CA LEU A 52 25.15 -7.85 1.68
C LEU A 52 25.68 -8.44 0.37
N HIS A 53 26.97 -8.81 0.37
CA HIS A 53 27.63 -9.55 -0.70
C HIS A 53 26.98 -10.92 -0.87
N VAL A 54 26.54 -11.26 -2.09
CA VAL A 54 26.26 -12.64 -2.50
C VAL A 54 27.05 -12.91 -3.77
N CYS A 55 27.96 -13.87 -3.66
CA CYS A 55 28.85 -14.34 -4.70
C CYS A 55 28.05 -15.04 -5.82
N SER A 56 28.34 -14.68 -7.06
CA SER A 56 27.73 -15.22 -8.27
C SER A 56 28.29 -16.60 -8.63
N LYS A 57 27.41 -17.59 -8.81
CA LYS A 57 27.64 -18.68 -9.77
C LYS A 57 26.37 -18.87 -10.61
N LEU A 58 26.31 -18.17 -11.73
CA LEU A 58 25.49 -18.57 -12.88
C LEU A 58 26.17 -19.76 -13.53
N ASN A 59 25.45 -20.87 -13.70
CA ASN A 59 25.81 -21.88 -14.68
C ASN A 59 24.68 -21.98 -15.70
N GLN A 60 25.00 -21.61 -16.93
CA GLN A 60 24.14 -21.65 -18.10
C GLN A 60 24.04 -23.08 -18.60
N ARG A 61 22.84 -23.55 -18.96
CA ARG A 61 22.63 -24.48 -20.08
C ARG A 61 21.36 -24.11 -20.84
N PRO A 62 21.39 -24.07 -22.19
CA PRO A 62 20.23 -23.78 -23.02
C PRO A 62 19.53 -25.08 -23.42
N CYS A 63 18.20 -25.07 -23.57
CA CYS A 63 17.49 -26.08 -24.36
C CYS A 63 16.21 -25.51 -24.97
N SER A 64 16.27 -25.36 -26.30
CA SER A 64 15.24 -25.49 -27.33
C SER A 64 13.76 -25.68 -26.96
N LEU A 65 12.93 -24.79 -27.54
CA LEU A 65 11.70 -25.08 -28.31
C LEU A 65 11.07 -26.46 -28.13
N VAL A 66 9.90 -26.52 -27.47
CA VAL A 66 8.87 -27.54 -27.76
C VAL A 66 7.47 -26.91 -27.73
N HIS A 67 6.77 -27.23 -28.81
CA HIS A 67 5.41 -26.92 -29.20
C HIS A 67 4.34 -27.17 -28.12
N THR A 68 3.33 -26.30 -28.12
CA THR A 68 2.00 -26.46 -27.52
C THR A 68 1.27 -27.67 -28.11
N SER A 69 1.04 -28.71 -27.29
CA SER A 69 -0.14 -29.60 -27.36
C SER A 69 0.02 -30.74 -26.35
N HIS A 70 -0.53 -30.67 -25.13
CA HIS A 70 -0.78 -31.85 -24.27
C HIS A 70 -1.59 -31.53 -22.99
N ILE A 71 -2.80 -30.97 -23.12
CA ILE A 71 -3.84 -31.06 -22.07
C ILE A 71 -5.20 -31.29 -22.74
N SER A 72 -5.40 -32.51 -23.25
CA SER A 72 -6.73 -33.05 -23.61
C SER A 72 -6.57 -34.54 -23.91
N ARG A 73 -6.29 -35.34 -22.87
CA ARG A 73 -6.36 -36.81 -22.98
C ARG A 73 -6.33 -37.54 -21.64
N CYS A 74 -7.25 -37.20 -20.72
CA CYS A 74 -7.55 -38.05 -19.55
C CYS A 74 -9.05 -38.07 -19.19
N ILE A 75 -9.95 -37.87 -20.16
CA ILE A 75 -11.39 -38.12 -19.98
C ILE A 75 -11.89 -38.93 -21.18
N SER A 76 -11.78 -40.25 -21.08
CA SER A 76 -12.85 -41.21 -21.40
C SER A 76 -12.33 -42.64 -21.56
N MET A 77 -13.16 -43.56 -21.08
CA MET A 77 -13.18 -45.01 -21.34
C MET A 77 -12.16 -45.91 -20.63
N ARG A 78 -12.61 -46.51 -19.52
CA ARG A 78 -13.07 -47.92 -19.56
C ARG A 78 -13.97 -48.29 -18.39
N TRP A 79 -15.04 -48.98 -18.75
CA TRP A 79 -16.18 -49.44 -17.97
C TRP A 79 -15.90 -50.80 -17.29
N ALA A 80 -16.52 -51.09 -16.14
CA ALA A 80 -17.21 -52.37 -15.89
C ALA A 80 -17.92 -52.42 -14.52
N ARG A 81 -19.26 -52.55 -14.59
CA ARG A 81 -20.22 -53.22 -13.68
C ARG A 81 -19.85 -53.35 -12.19
N LEU A 82 -20.62 -52.69 -11.34
CA LEU A 82 -20.90 -53.14 -9.97
C LEU A 82 -22.42 -53.25 -9.76
N PRO A 83 -22.89 -54.28 -9.02
CA PRO A 83 -24.29 -54.69 -8.98
C PRO A 83 -25.14 -53.75 -8.13
N THR A 84 -26.34 -53.44 -8.64
CA THR A 84 -27.46 -52.86 -7.92
C THR A 84 -28.08 -53.90 -6.99
N ASN A 85 -27.56 -54.01 -5.77
CA ASN A 85 -28.34 -54.43 -4.59
C ASN A 85 -27.48 -54.32 -3.33
N MET A 86 -27.70 -53.27 -2.53
CA MET A 86 -27.40 -53.33 -1.10
C MET A 86 -28.29 -52.35 -0.33
N GLN A 87 -29.06 -52.91 0.59
CA GLN A 87 -30.02 -52.28 1.48
C GLN A 87 -29.38 -51.21 2.40
N PRO A 88 -30.18 -50.28 2.96
CA PRO A 88 -29.70 -49.24 3.86
C PRO A 88 -29.47 -49.82 5.26
N GLN A 89 -28.35 -50.52 5.46
CA GLN A 89 -27.84 -50.88 6.78
C GLN A 89 -26.46 -50.28 6.98
N LYS A 90 -26.41 -49.01 7.44
CA LYS A 90 -25.35 -48.39 8.27
C LYS A 90 -25.55 -46.87 8.35
N MET A 91 -26.73 -46.44 8.79
CA MET A 91 -26.93 -45.08 9.32
C MET A 91 -27.07 -45.06 10.86
N GLY A 92 -26.92 -46.21 11.54
CA GLY A 92 -26.99 -46.31 12.99
C GLY A 92 -25.66 -46.15 13.75
N ALA A 93 -24.53 -46.07 13.04
CA ALA A 93 -23.20 -46.07 13.69
C ALA A 93 -22.56 -44.67 13.80
N VAL A 94 -23.02 -43.68 13.04
CA VAL A 94 -22.49 -42.30 13.10
C VAL A 94 -23.23 -41.45 14.14
N CYS A 95 -24.47 -41.83 14.49
CA CYS A 95 -25.25 -41.14 15.53
C CYS A 95 -24.86 -41.55 16.97
N LYS A 96 -24.10 -42.65 17.16
CA LYS A 96 -23.67 -43.13 18.48
C LYS A 96 -22.40 -42.45 19.04
N VAL A 97 -21.70 -41.64 18.25
CA VAL A 97 -20.53 -40.87 18.74
C VAL A 97 -20.92 -39.46 19.20
N VAL A 98 -22.11 -38.96 18.82
CA VAL A 98 -22.59 -37.62 19.23
C VAL A 98 -23.36 -37.66 20.56
N GLN A 99 -23.77 -38.83 21.05
CA GLN A 99 -24.46 -38.98 22.35
C GLN A 99 -23.57 -39.48 23.51
N ALA A 100 -22.26 -39.60 23.32
CA ALA A 100 -21.34 -40.08 24.37
C ALA A 100 -20.56 -38.95 25.10
N GLN A 101 -20.94 -37.68 24.92
CA GLN A 101 -20.39 -36.54 25.67
C GLN A 101 -21.49 -35.57 26.13
N GLN A 102 -22.56 -36.12 26.69
CA GLN A 102 -23.11 -35.56 27.94
C GLN A 102 -22.61 -36.44 29.08
N ALA A 103 -21.29 -36.52 29.23
CA ALA A 103 -20.74 -36.85 30.53
C ALA A 103 -21.10 -35.67 31.41
N SER A 104 -22.02 -35.89 32.36
CA SER A 104 -22.27 -34.97 33.47
C SER A 104 -20.93 -34.45 33.97
N VAL A 105 -20.67 -33.16 33.76
CA VAL A 105 -19.56 -32.47 34.42
C VAL A 105 -19.73 -32.78 35.91
N PRO A 106 -18.74 -33.39 36.57
CA PRO A 106 -18.86 -33.71 38.00
C PRO A 106 -19.26 -32.45 38.74
N GLU A 107 -20.26 -32.53 39.61
CA GLU A 107 -20.81 -31.41 40.40
C GLU A 107 -19.70 -30.64 41.16
N GLN A 108 -18.58 -31.31 41.47
CA GLN A 108 -17.36 -30.73 42.05
C GLN A 108 -16.63 -29.71 41.15
N ARG A 109 -16.72 -29.80 39.80
CA ARG A 109 -16.19 -28.76 38.89
C ARG A 109 -17.07 -27.53 38.79
N GLN A 110 -18.31 -27.58 39.30
CA GLN A 110 -19.21 -26.44 39.26
C GLN A 110 -18.95 -25.43 40.39
N GLN A 111 -18.13 -25.77 41.38
CA GLN A 111 -17.89 -24.94 42.58
C GLN A 111 -16.41 -24.76 42.92
N SER A 112 -15.51 -24.72 41.93
CA SER A 112 -14.08 -24.51 42.22
C SER A 112 -13.81 -23.09 42.77
N PRO A 113 -12.80 -22.90 43.63
CA PRO A 113 -12.40 -21.58 44.13
C PRO A 113 -12.10 -20.61 42.99
N ALA A 114 -11.42 -21.09 41.93
CA ALA A 114 -11.11 -20.29 40.75
C ALA A 114 -12.37 -19.76 40.04
N ARG A 115 -13.41 -20.59 39.94
CA ARG A 115 -14.68 -20.18 39.35
C ARG A 115 -15.36 -19.10 40.17
N GLN A 116 -15.46 -19.30 41.49
CA GLN A 116 -16.11 -18.35 42.40
C GLN A 116 -15.41 -17.00 42.42
N ALA A 117 -14.07 -16.99 42.45
CA ALA A 117 -13.27 -15.78 42.42
C ALA A 117 -13.51 -14.96 41.14
N VAL A 118 -13.51 -15.63 39.99
CA VAL A 118 -13.70 -14.97 38.69
C VAL A 118 -15.14 -14.53 38.46
N GLU A 119 -16.14 -15.35 38.82
CA GLU A 119 -17.56 -14.93 38.74
C GLU A 119 -17.82 -13.72 39.63
N ARG A 120 -17.22 -13.67 40.83
CA ARG A 120 -17.28 -12.51 41.71
C ARG A 120 -16.58 -11.29 41.11
N PHE A 121 -15.41 -11.48 40.48
CA PHE A 121 -14.71 -10.41 39.77
C PHE A 121 -15.58 -9.76 38.68
N TYR A 122 -16.22 -10.55 37.82
CA TYR A 122 -17.12 -10.03 36.79
C TYR A 122 -18.40 -9.41 37.37
N ALA A 123 -18.93 -9.94 38.48
CA ALA A 123 -20.06 -9.33 39.16
C ALA A 123 -19.71 -7.94 39.74
N CYS A 124 -18.53 -7.80 40.35
CA CYS A 124 -18.03 -6.50 40.81
C CYS A 124 -17.74 -5.56 39.63
N TYR A 125 -17.24 -6.06 38.50
CA TYR A 125 -17.03 -5.27 37.29
C TYR A 125 -18.34 -4.66 36.79
N ASN A 126 -19.37 -5.49 36.58
CA ASN A 126 -20.68 -5.02 36.09
C ASN A 126 -21.40 -4.10 37.10
N ALA A 127 -21.07 -4.20 38.39
CA ALA A 127 -21.57 -3.29 39.41
C ALA A 127 -20.78 -1.96 39.49
N GLY A 128 -19.66 -1.83 38.78
CA GLY A 128 -18.74 -0.69 38.90
C GLY A 128 -18.02 -0.62 40.25
N ASP A 129 -17.91 -1.74 40.97
CA ASP A 129 -17.31 -1.82 42.31
C ASP A 129 -15.82 -2.17 42.24
N VAL A 130 -14.98 -1.15 42.06
CA VAL A 130 -13.51 -1.29 41.96
C VAL A 130 -12.91 -1.92 43.22
N GLU A 131 -13.40 -1.56 44.41
CA GLU A 131 -12.85 -2.11 45.66
C GLU A 131 -13.26 -3.57 45.86
N GLY A 132 -14.50 -3.93 45.47
CA GLY A 132 -14.94 -5.31 45.38
C GLY A 132 -14.08 -6.14 44.42
N MET A 133 -13.72 -5.59 43.26
CA MET A 133 -12.80 -6.24 42.32
C MET A 133 -11.42 -6.47 42.95
N MET A 134 -10.83 -5.44 43.58
CA MET A 134 -9.52 -5.57 44.23
C MET A 134 -9.53 -6.64 45.33
N GLY A 135 -10.66 -6.79 46.04
CA GLY A 135 -10.85 -7.86 47.03
C GLY A 135 -10.83 -9.29 46.47
N THR A 136 -10.97 -9.47 45.15
CA THR A 136 -10.89 -10.79 44.49
C THR A 136 -9.47 -11.13 43.99
N MET A 137 -8.54 -10.17 44.04
CA MET A 137 -7.21 -10.29 43.45
C MET A 137 -6.13 -10.29 44.54
N ALA A 138 -5.05 -11.04 44.32
CA ALA A 138 -3.86 -10.99 45.17
C ALA A 138 -3.17 -9.63 45.06
N LYS A 139 -2.44 -9.22 46.12
CA LYS A 139 -1.79 -7.90 46.18
C LYS A 139 -0.75 -7.68 45.07
N ASP A 140 -0.11 -8.75 44.63
CA ASP A 140 0.92 -8.83 43.59
C ASP A 140 0.37 -9.34 42.26
N CYS A 141 -0.94 -9.27 42.04
CA CYS A 141 -1.58 -9.75 40.82
C CYS A 141 -1.01 -9.05 39.57
N ALA A 142 -0.86 -9.81 38.48
CA ALA A 142 -0.52 -9.29 37.16
C ALA A 142 -1.73 -9.39 36.21
N TYR A 143 -2.26 -8.26 35.78
CA TYR A 143 -3.39 -8.17 34.85
C TYR A 143 -2.94 -7.70 33.46
N HIS A 144 -3.18 -8.50 32.43
CA HIS A 144 -2.73 -8.21 31.07
C HIS A 144 -3.91 -8.12 30.09
N ASP A 145 -4.32 -6.90 29.77
CA ASP A 145 -5.25 -6.63 28.67
C ASP A 145 -4.46 -6.45 27.36
N LEU A 146 -4.48 -7.48 26.50
CA LEU A 146 -3.77 -7.47 25.22
C LEU A 146 -4.44 -6.61 24.14
N ALA A 147 -5.68 -6.16 24.36
CA ALA A 147 -6.36 -5.27 23.44
C ALA A 147 -5.91 -3.82 23.64
N LEU A 148 -5.63 -3.43 24.88
CA LEU A 148 -5.29 -2.05 25.23
C LEU A 148 -3.79 -1.83 25.47
N PHE A 149 -3.06 -2.82 25.99
CA PHE A 149 -1.67 -2.65 26.42
C PHE A 149 -0.75 -3.80 25.97
N ASN A 150 0.53 -3.47 25.83
CA ASN A 150 1.57 -4.47 25.51
C ASN A 150 2.20 -5.09 26.77
N GLU A 151 2.08 -4.43 27.91
CA GLU A 151 2.69 -4.83 29.19
C GLU A 151 1.58 -5.02 30.22
N PRO A 152 1.73 -5.98 31.16
CA PRO A 152 0.77 -6.19 32.22
C PRO A 152 0.80 -5.06 33.26
N HIS A 153 -0.36 -4.76 33.86
CA HIS A 153 -0.48 -3.98 35.08
C HIS A 153 -0.16 -4.86 36.28
N VAL A 154 0.76 -4.44 37.14
CA VAL A 154 1.24 -5.27 38.26
C VAL A 154 0.93 -4.59 39.58
N GLY A 155 0.26 -5.35 40.46
CA GLY A 155 -0.10 -4.93 41.79
C GLY A 155 -1.42 -4.15 41.85
N HIS A 156 -2.03 -4.17 43.04
CA HIS A 156 -3.34 -3.56 43.29
C HIS A 156 -3.42 -2.08 42.89
N ASP A 157 -2.38 -1.29 43.10
CA ASP A 157 -2.44 0.16 42.84
C ASP A 157 -2.51 0.48 41.35
N GLU A 158 -1.73 -0.23 40.51
CA GLU A 158 -1.77 -0.06 39.05
C GLU A 158 -3.10 -0.57 38.48
N ILE A 159 -3.54 -1.74 38.93
CA ILE A 159 -4.78 -2.36 38.47
C ILE A 159 -6.01 -1.53 38.88
N ARG A 160 -6.05 -1.01 40.12
CA ARG A 160 -7.09 -0.09 40.58
C ARG A 160 -7.14 1.15 39.68
N GLY A 161 -5.99 1.76 39.43
CA GLY A 161 -5.89 2.94 38.57
C GLY A 161 -6.32 2.67 37.12
N PHE A 162 -6.10 1.46 36.61
CA PHE A 162 -6.59 1.03 35.31
C PHE A 162 -8.12 0.93 35.28
N PHE A 163 -8.73 0.15 36.18
CA PHE A 163 -10.19 -0.02 36.20
C PHE A 163 -10.94 1.26 36.50
N GLN A 164 -10.40 2.15 37.35
CA GLN A 164 -11.00 3.46 37.59
C GLN A 164 -11.09 4.26 36.27
N LYS A 165 -10.01 4.30 35.48
CA LYS A 165 -10.04 4.98 34.17
C LYS A 165 -11.03 4.34 33.19
N VAL A 166 -11.16 3.01 33.23
CA VAL A 166 -12.14 2.29 32.41
C VAL A 166 -13.55 2.75 32.78
N PHE A 167 -13.92 2.73 34.06
CA PHE A 167 -15.25 3.18 34.50
C PHE A 167 -15.49 4.68 34.32
N ASP A 168 -14.44 5.51 34.35
CA ASP A 168 -14.55 6.96 34.06
C ASP A 168 -14.80 7.23 32.55
N THR A 169 -14.42 6.31 31.67
CA THR A 169 -14.44 6.51 30.21
C THR A 169 -15.55 5.72 29.50
N VAL A 170 -15.84 4.51 29.99
CA VAL A 170 -16.78 3.57 29.38
C VAL A 170 -18.19 3.83 29.93
N PRO A 171 -19.24 3.79 29.09
CA PRO A 171 -20.62 3.92 29.55
C PRO A 171 -20.95 2.87 30.63
N GLY A 172 -21.60 3.31 31.72
CA GLY A 172 -21.94 2.44 32.85
C GLY A 172 -23.03 1.40 32.57
N ASP A 173 -23.59 1.37 31.37
CA ASP A 173 -24.57 0.38 30.88
C ASP A 173 -23.93 -0.71 29.99
N LEU A 174 -22.60 -0.75 29.92
CA LEU A 174 -21.85 -1.80 29.23
C LEU A 174 -21.49 -2.94 30.19
N ASP A 175 -22.22 -4.05 30.07
CA ASP A 175 -22.03 -5.23 30.89
C ASP A 175 -21.21 -6.31 30.19
N PHE A 176 -20.39 -7.04 30.94
CA PHE A 176 -19.80 -8.29 30.49
C PHE A 176 -20.77 -9.45 30.73
N VAL A 177 -21.15 -10.14 29.65
CA VAL A 177 -22.01 -11.32 29.68
C VAL A 177 -21.13 -12.57 29.50
N LEU A 178 -21.19 -13.48 30.47
CA LEU A 178 -20.41 -14.71 30.46
C LEU A 178 -21.12 -15.79 29.62
N ASP A 179 -20.54 -16.15 28.48
CA ASP A 179 -21.07 -17.19 27.58
C ASP A 179 -20.77 -18.60 28.11
N ALA A 180 -19.54 -18.79 28.61
CA ALA A 180 -19.07 -20.08 29.11
C ALA A 180 -17.91 -19.88 30.09
N VAL A 181 -17.92 -20.65 31.18
CA VAL A 181 -16.85 -20.66 32.18
C VAL A 181 -16.31 -22.08 32.30
N SER A 182 -15.00 -22.24 32.19
CA SER A 182 -14.29 -23.50 32.39
C SER A 182 -13.22 -23.29 33.45
N ALA A 183 -13.36 -23.96 34.59
CA ALA A 183 -12.44 -23.80 35.71
C ALA A 183 -11.98 -25.14 36.28
N ASP A 184 -10.75 -25.15 36.80
CA ASP A 184 -10.22 -26.15 37.73
C ASP A 184 -9.99 -25.48 39.11
N GLU A 185 -9.18 -26.07 40.00
CA GLU A 185 -8.89 -25.49 41.32
C GLU A 185 -8.03 -24.21 41.25
N ARG A 186 -7.18 -24.05 40.23
CA ARG A 186 -6.19 -22.97 40.09
C ARG A 186 -6.37 -22.10 38.85
N ASN A 187 -7.04 -22.58 37.80
CA ASN A 187 -7.18 -21.88 36.53
C ASN A 187 -8.65 -21.72 36.18
N CYS A 188 -8.99 -20.59 35.58
CA CYS A 188 -10.33 -20.30 35.09
C CYS A 188 -10.26 -19.60 33.73
N SER A 189 -10.98 -20.13 32.76
CA SER A 189 -11.11 -19.56 31.42
C SER A 189 -12.56 -19.14 31.21
N VAL A 190 -12.75 -17.91 30.75
CA VAL A 190 -14.07 -17.31 30.56
C VAL A 190 -14.20 -16.87 29.13
N LYS A 191 -15.26 -17.33 28.46
CA LYS A 191 -15.71 -16.76 27.20
C LYS A 191 -16.81 -15.76 27.51
N TRP A 192 -16.69 -14.56 26.95
CA TRP A 192 -17.62 -13.47 27.21
C TRP A 192 -17.91 -12.66 25.94
N HIS A 193 -18.99 -11.90 25.98
CA HIS A 193 -19.26 -10.78 25.08
C HIS A 193 -19.74 -9.59 25.90
N THR A 194 -19.55 -8.36 25.41
CA THR A 194 -20.16 -7.21 26.10
C THR A 194 -21.55 -6.94 25.53
N ALA A 195 -22.46 -6.50 26.39
CA ALA A 195 -23.80 -6.09 26.01
C ALA A 195 -24.06 -4.67 26.52
N ILE A 196 -24.76 -3.86 25.72
CA ILE A 196 -25.23 -2.54 26.12
C ILE A 196 -26.75 -2.54 26.11
N ALA A 197 -27.38 -2.16 27.23
CA ALA A 197 -28.83 -2.19 27.41
C ALA A 197 -29.48 -3.54 26.99
N GLY A 198 -28.82 -4.67 27.23
CA GLY A 198 -29.30 -6.01 26.88
C GLY A 198 -29.08 -6.44 25.42
N HIS A 199 -28.41 -5.63 24.60
CA HIS A 199 -28.05 -5.98 23.22
C HIS A 199 -26.56 -6.27 23.09
N GLU A 200 -26.19 -7.32 22.37
CA GLU A 200 -24.78 -7.67 22.10
C GLU A 200 -24.06 -6.51 21.39
N PHE A 201 -22.94 -6.05 21.97
CA PHE A 201 -22.13 -4.99 21.39
C PHE A 201 -21.25 -5.59 20.27
N PRO A 202 -21.24 -5.01 19.06
CA PRO A 202 -20.53 -5.58 17.92
C PRO A 202 -19.02 -5.62 18.15
N PHE A 203 -18.39 -6.72 17.74
CA PHE A 203 -16.94 -6.96 17.85
C PHE A 203 -16.38 -6.95 19.29
N SER A 204 -17.22 -7.26 20.28
CA SER A 204 -16.84 -7.26 21.70
C SER A 204 -16.72 -8.64 22.33
N ARG A 205 -16.57 -9.68 21.51
CA ARG A 205 -16.38 -11.03 22.03
C ARG A 205 -14.96 -11.17 22.55
N GLY A 206 -14.78 -11.92 23.62
CA GLY A 206 -13.46 -12.13 24.20
C GLY A 206 -13.32 -13.46 24.91
N VAL A 207 -12.06 -13.77 25.22
CA VAL A 207 -11.69 -14.88 26.09
C VAL A 207 -10.70 -14.36 27.10
N SER A 208 -10.98 -14.62 28.38
CA SER A 208 -10.09 -14.29 29.49
C SER A 208 -9.59 -15.55 30.16
N PHE A 209 -8.33 -15.52 30.58
CA PHE A 209 -7.68 -16.58 31.35
C PHE A 209 -7.21 -16.01 32.69
N TYR A 210 -7.57 -16.70 33.76
CA TYR A 210 -7.22 -16.33 35.13
C TYR A 210 -6.53 -17.49 35.84
N GLU A 211 -5.55 -17.14 36.67
CA GLU A 211 -4.89 -18.06 37.60
C GLU A 211 -5.17 -17.57 39.02
N VAL A 212 -5.47 -18.49 39.94
CA VAL A 212 -5.74 -18.23 41.35
C VAL A 212 -4.75 -18.96 42.26
N ASN A 213 -4.48 -18.38 43.42
CA ASN A 213 -3.68 -19.01 44.48
C ASN A 213 -4.52 -19.97 45.35
N GLU A 214 -3.88 -20.56 46.37
CA GLU A 214 -4.52 -21.51 47.29
C GLU A 214 -5.58 -20.85 48.17
N GLU A 215 -5.49 -19.54 48.39
CA GLU A 215 -6.48 -18.71 49.07
C GLU A 215 -7.70 -18.35 48.19
N GLY A 216 -7.68 -18.73 46.90
CA GLY A 216 -8.75 -18.41 45.95
C GLY A 216 -8.74 -16.97 45.43
N LEU A 217 -7.61 -16.27 45.52
CA LEU A 217 -7.40 -14.93 44.97
C LEU A 217 -6.73 -15.00 43.59
N ILE A 218 -7.14 -14.12 42.68
CA ILE A 218 -6.59 -14.03 41.32
C ILE A 218 -5.15 -13.49 41.39
N VAL A 219 -4.18 -14.27 40.89
CA VAL A 219 -2.77 -13.89 40.80
C VAL A 219 -2.37 -13.45 39.40
N ALA A 220 -3.04 -13.95 38.36
CA ALA A 220 -2.85 -13.49 37.00
C ALA A 220 -4.17 -13.44 36.25
N GLY A 221 -4.36 -12.39 35.46
CA GLY A 221 -5.48 -12.24 34.53
C GLY A 221 -4.94 -11.88 33.15
N ARG A 222 -5.49 -12.49 32.10
CA ARG A 222 -5.16 -12.16 30.72
C ARG A 222 -6.39 -12.13 29.85
N ASP A 223 -6.62 -10.99 29.20
CA ASP A 223 -7.76 -10.79 28.32
C ASP A 223 -7.35 -10.79 26.86
N LEU A 224 -8.11 -11.52 26.05
CA LEU A 224 -8.00 -11.54 24.60
C LEU A 224 -9.33 -11.09 24.01
N VAL A 225 -9.36 -9.89 23.44
CA VAL A 225 -10.55 -9.32 22.81
C VAL A 225 -10.52 -9.56 21.30
N GLU A 226 -11.69 -9.80 20.72
CA GLU A 226 -11.87 -9.90 19.29
C GLU A 226 -11.40 -8.62 18.58
N SER A 227 -10.53 -8.77 17.58
CA SER A 227 -10.14 -7.66 16.73
C SER A 227 -11.33 -7.19 15.90
N ALA A 228 -11.64 -5.89 15.95
CA ALA A 228 -12.63 -5.25 15.09
C ALA A 228 -12.29 -5.41 13.60
N ILE A 229 -11.00 -5.55 13.26
CA ILE A 229 -10.53 -5.80 11.90
C ILE A 229 -10.26 -7.29 11.74
N LYS A 230 -11.03 -7.94 10.86
CA LYS A 230 -10.87 -9.36 10.48
C LYS A 230 -10.28 -9.47 9.08
N PRO A 231 -8.94 -9.54 8.93
CA PRO A 231 -8.28 -9.56 7.61
C PRO A 231 -8.54 -10.83 6.78
N GLY A 232 -9.26 -11.82 7.30
CA GLY A 232 -9.67 -13.03 6.56
C GLY A 232 -8.47 -13.77 5.94
N GLY A 233 -8.65 -14.31 4.74
CA GLY A 233 -7.60 -15.03 4.02
C GLY A 233 -6.37 -14.18 3.67
N ALA A 234 -6.50 -12.85 3.63
CA ALA A 234 -5.37 -11.95 3.39
C ALA A 234 -4.35 -11.98 4.54
N ALA A 235 -4.79 -12.27 5.77
CA ALA A 235 -3.91 -12.47 6.92
C ALA A 235 -2.91 -13.62 6.69
N LEU A 236 -3.40 -14.72 6.11
CA LEU A 236 -2.60 -15.90 5.81
C LEU A 236 -1.58 -15.60 4.70
N GLN A 237 -1.97 -14.84 3.68
CA GLN A 237 -1.05 -14.41 2.62
C GLN A 237 0.02 -13.45 3.15
N ALA A 238 -0.36 -12.49 4.00
CA ALA A 238 0.58 -11.60 4.66
C ALA A 238 1.57 -12.38 5.53
N LEU A 239 1.09 -13.36 6.30
CA LEU A 239 1.94 -14.24 7.10
C LEU A 239 2.90 -15.05 6.23
N ALA A 240 2.43 -15.61 5.12
CA ALA A 240 3.27 -16.37 4.18
C ALA A 240 4.37 -15.50 3.56
N LEU A 241 4.05 -14.24 3.23
CA LEU A 241 5.00 -13.27 2.68
C LEU A 241 6.02 -12.79 3.74
N LEU A 242 5.58 -12.60 4.99
CA LEU A 242 6.41 -12.11 6.07
C LEU A 242 7.23 -13.21 6.75
N ALA A 243 6.81 -14.48 6.70
CA ALA A 243 7.51 -15.58 7.36
C ALA A 243 9.00 -15.71 6.98
N PRO A 244 9.44 -15.57 5.72
CA PRO A 244 10.85 -15.56 5.37
C PRO A 244 11.62 -14.38 6.02
N VAL A 245 10.98 -13.22 6.13
CA VAL A 245 11.56 -12.01 6.72
C VAL A 245 11.69 -12.18 8.23
N VAL A 246 10.63 -12.65 8.90
CA VAL A 246 10.64 -12.94 10.35
C VAL A 246 11.69 -14.00 10.68
N ARG A 247 11.80 -15.08 9.90
CA ARG A 247 12.85 -16.10 10.07
C ARG A 247 14.25 -15.52 9.95
N LYS A 248 14.46 -14.56 9.05
CA LYS A 248 15.76 -13.89 8.86
C LYS A 248 16.07 -12.88 9.97
N LEU A 249 15.05 -12.22 10.53
CA LEU A 249 15.18 -11.26 11.62
C LEU A 249 15.35 -11.93 12.99
N GLY A 250 14.82 -13.14 13.17
CA GLY A 250 14.96 -13.91 14.41
C GLY A 250 14.46 -13.12 15.62
N PRO A 251 15.25 -13.00 16.71
CA PRO A 251 14.88 -12.22 17.90
C PRO A 251 14.56 -10.75 17.62
N LYS A 252 15.14 -10.17 16.54
CA LYS A 252 14.88 -8.77 16.13
C LYS A 252 13.50 -8.57 15.51
N ALA A 253 12.74 -9.63 15.26
CA ALA A 253 11.36 -9.57 14.80
C ALA A 253 10.38 -9.32 15.97
N ASN A 254 10.86 -9.27 17.21
CA ASN A 254 10.01 -8.95 18.36
C ASN A 254 9.37 -7.56 18.15
N PRO A 255 8.03 -7.43 18.16
CA PRO A 255 7.33 -6.15 18.00
C PRO A 255 7.83 -5.06 18.98
N GLY A 256 8.25 -5.44 20.18
CA GLY A 256 8.83 -4.52 21.16
C GLY A 256 10.21 -3.95 20.77
N GLN A 257 10.93 -4.61 19.85
CA GLN A 257 12.22 -4.16 19.33
C GLN A 257 12.13 -3.49 17.96
N LEU A 258 10.98 -3.62 17.27
CA LEU A 258 10.77 -2.98 15.97
C LEU A 258 10.55 -1.47 16.17
N LYS A 259 11.29 -0.66 15.40
CA LYS A 259 11.03 0.78 15.36
C LYS A 259 9.61 1.01 14.88
N LYS A 260 8.76 1.57 15.76
CA LYS A 260 7.38 1.93 15.40
C LYS A 260 7.42 2.88 14.21
N VAL A 261 6.82 2.46 13.12
CA VAL A 261 6.63 3.31 11.94
C VAL A 261 5.40 4.19 12.23
N PRO A 262 5.49 5.52 12.10
CA PRO A 262 4.36 6.39 12.30
C PRO A 262 3.19 6.01 11.39
N GLN A 263 1.96 6.05 11.92
CA GLN A 263 0.74 5.69 11.18
C GLN A 263 0.61 6.49 9.86
N GLN A 264 1.02 7.76 9.87
CA GLN A 264 1.03 8.61 8.69
C GLN A 264 1.97 8.08 7.59
N ALA A 265 3.13 7.53 7.95
CA ALA A 265 4.06 6.93 6.98
C ALA A 265 3.48 5.63 6.39
N ILE A 266 2.78 4.84 7.22
CA ILE A 266 2.04 3.65 6.77
C ILE A 266 0.95 4.06 5.79
N LEU A 267 0.15 5.08 6.12
CA LEU A 267 -0.89 5.60 5.24
C LEU A 267 -0.31 6.05 3.89
N MET A 268 0.81 6.77 3.87
CA MET A 268 1.48 7.15 2.62
C MET A 268 1.96 5.92 1.82
N GLY A 269 2.45 4.88 2.51
CA GLY A 269 2.81 3.61 1.86
C GLY A 269 1.61 2.88 1.26
N VAL A 270 0.47 2.87 1.94
CA VAL A 270 -0.79 2.28 1.45
C VAL A 270 -1.32 3.09 0.26
N LEU A 271 -1.31 4.42 0.35
CA LEU A 271 -1.68 5.31 -0.76
C LEU A 271 -0.77 5.08 -1.97
N PHE A 272 0.54 4.96 -1.77
CA PHE A 272 1.47 4.60 -2.84
C PHE A 272 1.13 3.26 -3.47
N ALA A 273 0.95 2.20 -2.67
CA ALA A 273 0.63 0.88 -3.18
C ALA A 273 -0.71 0.85 -3.93
N GLY A 274 -1.74 1.49 -3.39
CA GLY A 274 -3.06 1.59 -4.00
C GLY A 274 -3.04 2.40 -5.29
N TRP A 275 -2.40 3.57 -5.29
CA TRP A 275 -2.24 4.41 -6.47
C TRP A 275 -1.39 3.72 -7.55
N PHE A 276 -0.26 3.11 -7.17
CA PHE A 276 0.60 2.38 -8.10
C PHE A 276 -0.14 1.19 -8.72
N TRP A 277 -0.89 0.44 -7.90
CA TRP A 277 -1.73 -0.64 -8.40
C TRP A 277 -2.81 -0.12 -9.36
N LEU A 278 -3.53 0.95 -8.98
CA LEU A 278 -4.61 1.51 -9.77
C LEU A 278 -4.14 2.01 -11.14
N ILE A 279 -3.02 2.72 -11.20
CA ILE A 279 -2.49 3.29 -12.44
C ILE A 279 -1.74 2.25 -13.27
N TYR A 280 -0.79 1.52 -12.68
CA TYR A 280 0.14 0.71 -13.46
C TYR A 280 -0.33 -0.73 -13.70
N LEU A 281 -1.12 -1.30 -12.78
CA LEU A 281 -1.43 -2.73 -12.78
C LEU A 281 -2.90 -3.03 -13.07
N SER A 282 -3.80 -2.19 -12.59
CA SER A 282 -5.25 -2.41 -12.63
C SER A 282 -5.84 -2.15 -14.01
N THR A 283 -6.95 -2.83 -14.32
CA THR A 283 -7.77 -2.60 -15.51
C THR A 283 -9.04 -1.78 -15.20
N VAL A 284 -9.15 -1.22 -13.99
CA VAL A 284 -10.31 -0.44 -13.55
C VAL A 284 -10.37 0.92 -14.23
N LEU A 285 -9.21 1.57 -14.41
CA LEU A 285 -9.13 2.86 -15.10
C LEU A 285 -9.22 2.69 -16.62
N PRO A 286 -9.76 3.71 -17.32
CA PRO A 286 -9.77 3.71 -18.77
C PRO A 286 -8.35 3.67 -19.36
N GLY A 287 -8.25 3.20 -20.60
CA GLY A 287 -6.98 2.96 -21.26
C GLY A 287 -6.25 1.70 -20.77
N ASN A 288 -5.23 1.27 -21.51
CA ASN A 288 -4.47 0.08 -21.16
C ASN A 288 -3.52 0.32 -19.99
N PRO A 289 -3.31 -0.65 -19.10
CA PRO A 289 -2.31 -0.55 -18.04
C PRO A 289 -0.89 -0.48 -18.60
N ALA A 290 0.05 0.03 -17.80
CA ALA A 290 1.42 0.28 -18.24
C ALA A 290 2.15 -0.98 -18.74
N TRP A 291 1.82 -2.16 -18.19
CA TRP A 291 2.40 -3.43 -18.65
C TRP A 291 1.83 -3.91 -20.01
N ASN A 292 0.73 -3.32 -20.47
CA ASN A 292 0.09 -3.57 -21.76
C ASN A 292 -0.09 -2.28 -22.57
N ALA A 293 0.82 -1.32 -22.38
CA ALA A 293 0.74 -0.03 -23.06
C ALA A 293 0.91 -0.23 -24.57
N GLU A 294 0.08 0.44 -25.37
CA GLU A 294 0.21 0.38 -26.81
C GLU A 294 1.46 1.15 -27.27
N PRO A 295 2.12 0.72 -28.36
CA PRO A 295 3.37 1.35 -28.81
C PRO A 295 3.25 2.85 -29.10
N TRP A 296 2.06 3.31 -29.52
CA TRP A 296 1.83 4.73 -29.77
C TRP A 296 1.82 5.57 -28.48
N VAL A 297 1.32 5.03 -27.35
CA VAL A 297 1.33 5.72 -26.05
C VAL A 297 2.76 5.92 -25.56
N VAL A 298 3.60 4.88 -25.73
CA VAL A 298 5.04 4.97 -25.42
C VAL A 298 5.70 6.01 -26.29
N LYS A 299 5.38 6.03 -27.59
CA LYS A 299 5.92 7.00 -28.54
C LYS A 299 5.49 8.43 -28.21
N GLU A 300 4.21 8.66 -27.91
CA GLU A 300 3.68 9.94 -27.47
C GLU A 300 4.42 10.44 -26.22
N THR A 301 4.48 9.62 -25.17
CA THR A 301 5.19 9.96 -23.93
C THR A 301 6.66 10.32 -24.20
N LEU A 302 7.33 9.61 -25.11
CA LEU A 302 8.70 9.90 -25.50
C LEU A 302 8.82 11.21 -26.29
N ASP A 303 7.95 11.46 -27.26
CA ASP A 303 7.94 12.68 -28.06
C ASP A 303 7.67 13.92 -27.18
N GLU A 304 6.77 13.80 -26.21
CA GLU A 304 6.49 14.84 -25.23
C GLU A 304 7.69 15.09 -24.30
N SER A 305 8.34 14.01 -23.86
CA SER A 305 9.59 14.10 -23.08
C SER A 305 10.72 14.75 -23.88
N LEU A 306 10.81 14.49 -25.19
CA LEU A 306 11.76 15.16 -26.08
C LEU A 306 11.40 16.64 -26.27
N ASN A 307 10.12 16.97 -26.30
CA ASN A 307 9.61 18.34 -26.37
C ASN A 307 9.47 18.99 -24.98
N PHE A 308 10.34 18.64 -24.04
CA PHE A 308 10.38 19.21 -22.69
C PHE A 308 10.48 20.75 -22.73
N TRP A 309 9.59 21.41 -21.99
CA TRP A 309 9.33 22.85 -21.98
C TRP A 309 9.24 23.50 -23.35
N PHE A 310 8.74 22.74 -24.33
CA PHE A 310 8.62 23.13 -25.73
C PHE A 310 9.95 23.49 -26.39
N LEU A 311 11.10 23.12 -25.80
CA LEU A 311 12.43 23.53 -26.27
C LEU A 311 12.70 23.05 -27.69
N ASN A 312 12.30 21.82 -28.04
CA ASN A 312 12.43 21.31 -29.40
C ASN A 312 11.50 22.05 -30.38
N SER A 313 10.27 22.36 -29.97
CA SER A 313 9.34 23.15 -30.78
C SER A 313 9.89 24.56 -31.07
N PHE A 314 10.41 25.25 -30.05
CA PHE A 314 11.04 26.56 -30.21
C PHE A 314 12.31 26.50 -31.06
N SER A 315 13.14 25.46 -30.87
CA SER A 315 14.35 25.25 -31.68
C SER A 315 13.98 25.06 -33.16
N GLN A 316 12.92 24.31 -33.44
CA GLN A 316 12.40 24.15 -34.80
C GLN A 316 11.92 25.50 -35.39
N TRP A 317 11.20 26.33 -34.62
CA TRP A 317 10.76 27.65 -35.07
C TRP A 317 11.93 28.60 -35.36
N LEU A 318 12.95 28.56 -34.52
CA LEU A 318 14.17 29.36 -34.66
C LEU A 318 15.16 28.77 -35.68
N LYS A 319 14.82 27.64 -36.33
CA LYS A 319 15.69 26.92 -37.27
C LYS A 319 17.04 26.52 -36.65
N LEU A 320 17.05 26.26 -35.34
CA LEU A 320 18.19 25.72 -34.60
C LEU A 320 18.22 24.19 -34.69
N PRO A 321 19.36 23.54 -34.41
CA PRO A 321 19.41 22.07 -34.30
C PRO A 321 18.41 21.57 -33.25
N TYR A 322 17.61 20.58 -33.62
CA TYR A 322 16.61 19.97 -32.74
C TYR A 322 16.61 18.44 -32.90
N ILE A 323 16.09 17.74 -31.89
CA ILE A 323 15.89 16.30 -31.96
C ILE A 323 14.55 16.03 -32.64
N PRO A 324 14.48 15.18 -33.68
CA PRO A 324 13.21 14.83 -34.32
C PRO A 324 12.22 14.24 -33.31
N PHE A 325 10.99 14.75 -33.32
CA PHE A 325 9.86 14.28 -32.51
C PHE A 325 8.58 14.56 -33.29
N ASP A 326 7.53 13.77 -33.03
CA ASP A 326 6.21 14.07 -33.58
C ASP A 326 5.42 14.98 -32.65
N LYS A 327 4.63 15.86 -33.26
CA LYS A 327 3.78 16.79 -32.52
C LYS A 327 2.43 16.15 -32.24
N TRP A 328 1.98 16.23 -31.00
CA TRP A 328 0.74 15.65 -30.52
C TRP A 328 -0.32 16.73 -30.34
N ASN A 329 -1.46 16.41 -29.72
CA ASN A 329 -2.49 17.42 -29.47
C ASN A 329 -1.96 18.52 -28.53
N PRO A 330 -2.15 19.81 -28.85
CA PRO A 330 -1.65 20.91 -28.02
C PRO A 330 -2.16 20.89 -26.58
N VAL A 331 -3.34 20.33 -26.31
CA VAL A 331 -3.85 20.16 -24.93
C VAL A 331 -2.99 19.15 -24.17
N HIS A 332 -2.66 18.01 -24.77
CA HIS A 332 -1.85 16.98 -24.12
C HIS A 332 -0.44 17.50 -23.81
N GLU A 333 0.22 18.10 -24.81
CA GLU A 333 1.56 18.70 -24.67
C GLU A 333 1.58 19.80 -23.60
N ALA A 334 0.51 20.59 -23.48
CA ALA A 334 0.40 21.65 -22.49
C ALA A 334 0.33 21.10 -21.06
N PHE A 335 -0.48 20.06 -20.82
CA PHE A 335 -0.58 19.43 -19.51
C PHE A 335 0.72 18.74 -19.11
N PHE A 336 1.36 18.01 -20.03
CA PHE A 336 2.66 17.38 -19.79
C PHE A 336 3.71 18.42 -19.35
N ASN A 337 3.84 19.52 -20.09
CA ASN A 337 4.81 20.57 -19.77
C ASN A 337 4.45 21.39 -18.52
N PHE A 338 3.15 21.53 -18.24
CA PHE A 338 2.68 22.20 -17.04
C PHE A 338 3.01 21.40 -15.77
N GLU A 339 2.81 20.09 -15.81
CA GLU A 339 3.20 19.17 -14.74
C GLU A 339 4.71 19.26 -14.48
N ASN A 340 5.53 19.19 -15.53
CA ASN A 340 6.99 19.37 -15.43
C ASN A 340 7.38 20.73 -14.84
N ALA A 341 6.72 21.81 -15.26
CA ALA A 341 6.97 23.15 -14.70
C ALA A 341 6.61 23.20 -13.20
N TRP A 342 5.53 22.54 -12.78
CA TRP A 342 5.16 22.44 -11.38
C TRP A 342 6.18 21.62 -10.57
N SER A 343 6.59 20.47 -11.09
CA SER A 343 7.61 19.62 -10.50
C SER A 343 8.94 20.37 -10.33
N PHE A 344 9.27 21.29 -11.24
CA PHE A 344 10.42 22.20 -11.14
C PHE A 344 10.23 23.26 -10.05
N LEU A 345 9.06 23.90 -9.99
CA LEU A 345 8.69 24.84 -8.94
C LEU A 345 8.69 24.21 -7.54
N PHE A 346 8.54 22.89 -7.47
CA PHE A 346 8.55 22.14 -6.23
C PHE A 346 9.96 21.91 -5.66
N LEU A 347 11.03 22.11 -6.45
CA LEU A 347 12.41 21.89 -6.01
C LEU A 347 12.79 22.71 -4.77
N PRO A 348 12.58 24.05 -4.74
CA PRO A 348 12.89 24.83 -3.56
C PRO A 348 12.17 24.32 -2.30
N THR A 349 10.91 23.91 -2.42
CA THR A 349 10.15 23.32 -1.31
C THR A 349 10.80 22.03 -0.81
N MET A 350 11.14 21.09 -1.70
CA MET A 350 11.81 19.84 -1.31
C MET A 350 13.20 20.08 -0.71
N MET A 351 13.95 21.03 -1.25
CA MET A 351 15.30 21.36 -0.77
C MET A 351 15.28 21.98 0.63
N ASN A 352 14.21 22.70 0.97
CA ASN A 352 14.05 23.35 2.27
C ASN A 352 13.23 22.52 3.28
N ASP A 353 12.71 21.35 2.91
CA ASP A 353 12.00 20.47 3.85
C ASP A 353 12.95 19.94 4.94
N PRO A 354 12.78 20.32 6.23
CA PRO A 354 13.64 19.86 7.32
C PRO A 354 13.59 18.34 7.53
N ARG A 355 12.49 17.70 7.11
CA ARG A 355 12.26 16.26 7.25
C ARG A 355 12.65 15.47 6.00
N GLY A 356 12.95 16.16 4.89
CA GLY A 356 13.12 15.57 3.58
C GLY A 356 14.35 14.66 3.51
N ARG A 357 14.17 13.45 2.97
CA ARG A 357 15.24 12.47 2.70
C ARG A 357 15.39 12.27 1.20
N PHE A 358 16.60 11.98 0.73
CA PHE A 358 16.89 11.71 -0.70
C PHE A 358 16.30 12.77 -1.65
N ARG A 359 16.32 14.04 -1.23
CA ARG A 359 15.57 15.15 -1.86
C ARG A 359 15.89 15.26 -3.35
N THR A 360 17.17 15.35 -3.71
CA THR A 360 17.63 15.54 -5.09
C THR A 360 17.31 14.37 -6.01
N PRO A 361 17.67 13.10 -5.69
CA PRO A 361 17.35 11.98 -6.58
C PRO A 361 15.85 11.73 -6.71
N LEU A 362 15.06 11.91 -5.64
CA LEU A 362 13.61 11.77 -5.72
C LEU A 362 12.96 12.91 -6.51
N TRP A 363 13.49 14.12 -6.41
CA TRP A 363 13.05 15.24 -7.26
C TRP A 363 13.36 15.00 -8.75
N PHE A 364 14.57 14.56 -9.10
CA PHE A 364 14.90 14.21 -10.48
C PHE A 364 14.00 13.09 -11.03
N GLY A 365 13.65 12.11 -10.20
CA GLY A 365 12.66 11.10 -10.57
C GLY A 365 11.25 11.69 -10.73
N ALA A 366 10.84 12.57 -9.82
CA ALA A 366 9.55 13.24 -9.87
C ALA A 366 9.40 14.15 -11.10
N MET A 367 10.48 14.64 -11.69
CA MET A 367 10.41 15.37 -12.96
C MET A 367 9.81 14.57 -14.12
N PHE A 368 9.78 13.23 -14.06
CA PHE A 368 9.26 12.41 -15.15
C PHE A 368 8.20 11.41 -14.70
N LEU A 369 8.24 10.98 -13.43
CA LEU A 369 7.24 10.10 -12.83
C LEU A 369 6.86 10.64 -11.45
N THR A 370 6.19 11.80 -11.41
CA THR A 370 5.86 12.53 -10.18
C THR A 370 5.44 11.64 -9.03
N ASN A 371 4.30 10.97 -9.11
CA ASN A 371 3.75 10.26 -7.95
C ASN A 371 4.46 8.94 -7.62
N VAL A 372 5.21 8.38 -8.58
CA VAL A 372 6.11 7.24 -8.31
C VAL A 372 7.20 7.63 -7.32
N PHE A 373 7.64 8.90 -7.30
CA PHE A 373 8.70 9.38 -6.41
C PHE A 373 8.22 10.29 -5.29
N MET A 374 7.13 11.04 -5.49
CA MET A 374 6.57 11.96 -4.51
C MET A 374 5.90 11.24 -3.33
N LEU A 375 5.10 10.19 -3.58
CA LEU A 375 4.47 9.44 -2.49
C LEU A 375 5.51 8.70 -1.60
N PRO A 376 6.54 8.04 -2.16
CA PRO A 376 7.64 7.53 -1.34
C PRO A 376 8.40 8.63 -0.60
N TYR A 377 8.63 9.80 -1.20
CA TYR A 377 9.24 10.94 -0.50
C TYR A 377 8.41 11.33 0.74
N MET A 378 7.08 11.43 0.59
CA MET A 378 6.17 11.73 1.70
C MET A 378 6.18 10.64 2.78
N ALA A 379 6.32 9.36 2.42
CA ALA A 379 6.48 8.29 3.40
C ALA A 379 7.83 8.37 4.13
N LEU A 380 8.92 8.58 3.38
CA LEU A 380 10.29 8.58 3.90
C LEU A 380 10.55 9.73 4.87
N ARG A 381 9.99 10.93 4.61
CA ARG A 381 10.14 12.09 5.51
C ARG A 381 9.46 11.88 6.88
N LEU A 382 8.46 11.00 6.93
CA LEU A 382 7.71 10.66 8.16
C LEU A 382 8.37 9.53 8.96
N LEU A 383 9.36 8.82 8.41
CA LEU A 383 10.03 7.76 9.15
C LEU A 383 10.82 8.32 10.35
N PRO A 384 10.94 7.55 11.44
CA PRO A 384 11.75 7.95 12.59
C PRO A 384 13.22 8.06 12.19
N VAL A 385 13.91 9.01 12.80
CA VAL A 385 15.36 9.23 12.68
C VAL A 385 16.05 8.71 13.94
N SER A 386 17.36 8.46 13.89
CA SER A 386 18.11 8.17 15.13
C SER A 386 18.17 9.39 16.04
N LYS A 387 18.45 9.21 17.33
CA LYS A 387 18.57 10.34 18.28
C LYS A 387 19.67 11.32 17.84
N GLU A 388 20.78 10.83 17.28
CA GLU A 388 21.85 11.67 16.75
C GLU A 388 21.39 12.47 15.52
N GLN A 389 20.58 11.85 14.65
CA GLN A 389 20.00 12.50 13.46
C GLN A 389 18.89 13.50 13.83
N GLU A 390 18.22 13.29 14.96
CA GLU A 390 17.18 14.18 15.48
C GLU A 390 17.79 15.40 16.16
N GLN A 391 18.88 15.24 16.90
CA GLN A 391 19.64 16.35 17.48
C GLN A 391 20.33 17.23 16.43
N SER A 392 20.76 16.64 15.32
CA SER A 392 21.35 17.37 14.18
C SER A 392 20.32 17.89 13.18
N ARG A 393 19.02 17.58 13.38
CA ARG A 393 17.96 18.07 12.50
C ARG A 393 17.79 19.58 12.71
N PRO A 394 17.75 20.38 11.63
CA PRO A 394 17.38 21.78 11.75
C PRO A 394 15.98 21.87 12.38
N GLN A 395 15.89 22.57 13.52
CA GLN A 395 14.58 22.88 14.09
C GLN A 395 13.83 23.78 13.09
N LEU A 396 12.52 23.59 12.98
CA LEU A 396 11.68 24.49 12.17
C LEU A 396 11.86 25.90 12.73
N PRO A 397 12.21 26.89 11.89
CA PRO A 397 12.44 28.24 12.38
C PRO A 397 11.17 28.79 13.05
N LEU A 398 11.37 29.45 14.19
CA LEU A 398 10.36 30.26 14.86
C LEU A 398 10.35 31.64 14.17
N GLY A 399 9.27 31.93 13.43
CA GLY A 399 9.12 33.17 12.67
C GLY A 399 8.95 32.96 11.15
N PRO A 400 8.85 34.06 10.37
CA PRO A 400 8.61 34.00 8.94
C PRO A 400 9.78 33.33 8.23
N PHE A 401 9.50 32.26 7.48
CA PHE A 401 10.51 31.57 6.69
C PHE A 401 11.00 32.47 5.55
N LYS A 402 12.32 32.66 5.48
CA LYS A 402 12.95 33.42 4.40
C LYS A 402 13.41 32.45 3.30
N TRP A 403 12.81 32.58 2.12
CA TRP A 403 13.21 31.81 0.96
C TRP A 403 14.66 32.11 0.54
N PRO A 404 15.41 31.10 0.08
CA PRO A 404 16.72 31.30 -0.53
C PRO A 404 16.67 32.30 -1.70
N ALA A 405 17.78 32.99 -1.94
CA ALA A 405 17.87 33.99 -3.01
C ALA A 405 17.62 33.44 -4.41
N TYR A 406 17.78 32.13 -4.63
CA TYR A 406 17.50 31.49 -5.91
C TYR A 406 16.01 31.20 -6.13
N THR A 407 15.16 31.19 -5.09
CA THR A 407 13.74 30.81 -5.22
C THR A 407 12.95 31.68 -6.21
N PRO A 408 13.12 33.02 -6.27
CA PRO A 408 12.43 33.84 -7.27
C PRO A 408 12.74 33.44 -8.71
N LEU A 409 13.96 32.97 -9.00
CA LEU A 409 14.33 32.49 -10.34
C LEU A 409 13.48 31.28 -10.75
N TYR A 410 13.26 30.34 -9.84
CA TYR A 410 12.39 29.19 -10.09
C TYR A 410 10.95 29.65 -10.34
N GLY A 411 10.45 30.59 -9.52
CA GLY A 411 9.12 31.19 -9.69
C GLY A 411 8.93 31.85 -11.06
N VAL A 412 9.92 32.62 -11.52
CA VAL A 412 9.88 33.29 -12.83
C VAL A 412 9.92 32.28 -13.98
N ILE A 413 10.84 31.32 -13.94
CA ILE A 413 10.96 30.30 -15.00
C ILE A 413 9.69 29.44 -15.06
N GLY A 414 9.26 28.87 -13.93
CA GLY A 414 8.08 28.02 -13.87
C GLY A 414 6.80 28.79 -14.21
N GLY A 415 6.68 30.05 -13.76
CA GLY A 415 5.57 30.92 -14.11
C GLY A 415 5.52 31.23 -15.62
N PHE A 416 6.67 31.52 -16.23
CA PHE A 416 6.77 31.73 -17.67
C PHE A 416 6.34 30.47 -18.45
N VAL A 417 6.88 29.30 -18.11
CA VAL A 417 6.50 28.03 -18.75
C VAL A 417 5.00 27.76 -18.55
N GLY A 418 4.46 28.02 -17.35
CA GLY A 418 3.03 27.88 -17.06
C GLY A 418 2.15 28.76 -17.96
N VAL A 419 2.52 30.02 -18.18
CA VAL A 419 1.81 30.91 -19.12
C VAL A 419 1.90 30.39 -20.56
N VAL A 420 3.07 29.89 -20.97
CA VAL A 420 3.24 29.25 -22.27
C VAL A 420 2.33 28.03 -22.40
N CYS A 421 2.24 27.16 -21.38
CA CYS A 421 1.34 26.01 -21.39
C CYS A 421 -0.13 26.41 -21.58
N VAL A 422 -0.59 27.46 -20.88
CA VAL A 422 -1.96 27.96 -21.03
C VAL A 422 -2.22 28.44 -22.46
N TRP A 423 -1.32 29.24 -23.02
CA TRP A 423 -1.44 29.69 -24.40
C TRP A 423 -1.34 28.52 -25.39
N TRP A 424 -0.45 27.55 -25.13
CA TRP A 424 -0.23 26.37 -25.98
C TRP A 424 -1.50 25.52 -26.05
N GLY A 425 -2.06 25.18 -24.89
CA GLY A 425 -3.27 24.36 -24.79
C GLY A 425 -4.51 25.04 -25.35
N LEU A 426 -4.62 26.37 -25.27
CA LEU A 426 -5.85 27.10 -25.66
C LEU A 426 -5.82 27.67 -27.08
N ALA A 427 -4.65 28.05 -27.61
CA ALA A 427 -4.56 28.86 -28.83
C ALA A 427 -3.53 28.35 -29.84
N TYR A 428 -2.51 27.60 -29.42
CA TYR A 428 -1.48 27.12 -30.34
C TYR A 428 -2.04 26.01 -31.26
N ARG A 429 -1.65 26.08 -32.55
CA ARG A 429 -2.09 25.20 -33.64
C ARG A 429 -3.61 25.22 -33.86
N PRO A 430 -4.13 26.25 -34.55
CA PRO A 430 -5.57 26.39 -34.81
C PRO A 430 -6.16 25.25 -35.64
N GLU A 431 -5.34 24.45 -36.32
CA GLU A 431 -5.77 23.25 -37.04
C GLU A 431 -6.40 22.16 -36.14
N TYR A 432 -6.19 22.22 -34.82
CA TYR A 432 -6.85 21.35 -33.82
C TYR A 432 -8.19 21.91 -33.32
N GLY A 433 -8.70 22.97 -33.94
CA GLY A 433 -9.99 23.55 -33.61
C GLY A 433 -9.96 24.64 -32.53
N GLY A 434 -11.15 25.11 -32.19
CA GLY A 434 -11.38 26.18 -31.24
C GLY A 434 -11.40 25.69 -29.79
N LEU A 435 -11.82 26.58 -28.87
CA LEU A 435 -11.91 26.25 -27.44
C LEU A 435 -12.86 25.09 -27.14
N ALA A 436 -13.96 24.97 -27.89
CA ALA A 436 -14.93 23.89 -27.71
C ALA A 436 -14.33 22.52 -28.09
N ASP A 437 -13.60 22.44 -29.21
CA ASP A 437 -12.94 21.21 -29.67
C ASP A 437 -11.86 20.76 -28.69
N ARG A 438 -11.11 21.72 -28.13
CA ARG A 438 -10.08 21.47 -27.10
C ARG A 438 -10.68 20.96 -25.81
N ALA A 439 -11.80 21.54 -25.37
CA ALA A 439 -12.52 21.05 -24.20
C ALA A 439 -13.11 19.65 -24.43
N ALA A 440 -13.64 19.38 -25.63
CA ALA A 440 -14.12 18.06 -26.01
C ALA A 440 -12.99 17.02 -26.00
N TYR A 441 -11.84 17.36 -26.59
CA TYR A 441 -10.64 16.52 -26.56
C TYR A 441 -10.17 16.24 -25.13
N PHE A 442 -10.13 17.26 -24.26
CA PHE A 442 -9.76 17.09 -22.85
C PHE A 442 -10.65 16.04 -22.14
N VAL A 443 -11.97 16.15 -22.31
CA VAL A 443 -12.93 15.21 -21.71
C VAL A 443 -12.78 13.81 -22.30
N GLU A 444 -12.51 13.70 -23.60
CA GLU A 444 -12.31 12.41 -24.26
C GLU A 444 -11.01 11.74 -23.82
N ALA A 445 -9.92 12.49 -23.73
CA ALA A 445 -8.63 12.00 -23.26
C ALA A 445 -8.72 11.46 -21.83
N LEU A 446 -9.46 12.13 -20.93
CA LEU A 446 -9.71 11.62 -19.58
C LEU A 446 -10.49 10.29 -19.52
N LYS A 447 -11.16 9.89 -20.60
CA LYS A 447 -11.92 8.64 -20.69
C LYS A 447 -11.22 7.55 -21.46
N THR A 448 -10.15 7.85 -22.16
CA THR A 448 -9.53 6.94 -23.14
C THR A 448 -8.05 6.75 -22.88
N ASP A 449 -7.37 7.79 -22.42
CA ASP A 449 -5.93 7.83 -22.27
C ASP A 449 -5.51 7.84 -20.80
N ARG A 450 -4.86 6.74 -20.40
CA ARG A 450 -4.38 6.57 -19.04
C ARG A 450 -3.19 7.48 -18.71
N ALA A 451 -2.31 7.76 -19.67
CA ALA A 451 -1.19 8.67 -19.46
C ALA A 451 -1.70 10.10 -19.22
N PHE A 452 -2.73 10.51 -19.96
CA PHE A 452 -3.36 11.80 -19.74
C PHE A 452 -4.09 11.90 -18.38
N ILE A 453 -4.77 10.85 -17.96
CA ILE A 453 -5.37 10.76 -16.61
C ILE A 453 -4.30 10.90 -15.52
N LEU A 454 -3.15 10.25 -15.71
CA LEU A 454 -2.02 10.32 -14.79
C LEU A 454 -1.51 11.75 -14.64
N ILE A 455 -1.15 12.41 -15.75
CA ILE A 455 -0.64 13.78 -15.76
C ILE A 455 -1.65 14.76 -15.12
N THR A 456 -2.93 14.60 -15.45
CA THR A 456 -3.99 15.46 -14.89
C THR A 456 -4.14 15.26 -13.38
N THR A 457 -4.09 14.01 -12.91
CA THR A 457 -4.17 13.69 -11.48
C THR A 457 -2.95 14.23 -10.73
N ASP A 458 -1.77 14.15 -11.34
CA ASP A 458 -0.51 14.64 -10.77
C ASP A 458 -0.55 16.17 -10.57
N CYS A 459 -1.12 16.92 -11.52
CA CYS A 459 -1.35 18.36 -11.39
C CYS A 459 -2.22 18.72 -10.17
N LEU A 460 -3.27 17.95 -9.89
CA LEU A 460 -4.14 18.17 -8.73
C LEU A 460 -3.42 17.83 -7.41
N LEU A 461 -2.69 16.73 -7.38
CA LEU A 461 -1.99 16.25 -6.18
C LEU A 461 -0.84 17.17 -5.78
N TYR A 462 -0.22 17.87 -6.72
CA TYR A 462 0.83 18.85 -6.43
C TYR A 462 0.40 19.98 -5.49
N VAL A 463 -0.87 20.40 -5.57
CA VAL A 463 -1.45 21.36 -4.62
C VAL A 463 -1.44 20.78 -3.20
N CYS A 464 -1.89 19.53 -3.05
CA CYS A 464 -1.86 18.82 -1.78
C CYS A 464 -0.43 18.65 -1.27
N TRP A 465 0.53 18.33 -2.13
CA TRP A 465 1.93 18.13 -1.75
C TRP A 465 2.57 19.40 -1.23
N HIS A 466 2.22 20.55 -1.84
CA HIS A 466 2.70 21.85 -1.39
C HIS A 466 2.18 22.18 0.02
N SER A 467 0.91 21.89 0.31
CA SER A 467 0.36 22.07 1.67
C SER A 467 0.93 21.11 2.71
N ALA A 468 1.32 19.90 2.30
CA ALA A 468 1.77 18.86 3.23
C ALA A 468 3.22 19.05 3.71
N ILE A 469 4.01 19.93 3.09
CA ILE A 469 5.40 20.20 3.48
C ILE A 469 5.46 21.52 4.26
N PRO A 470 5.44 21.48 5.61
CA PRO A 470 5.63 22.69 6.39
C PRO A 470 7.09 23.16 6.30
N ILE A 471 7.27 24.40 5.86
CA ILE A 471 8.59 25.06 5.75
C ILE A 471 8.79 26.07 6.91
N SER A 472 7.72 26.38 7.65
CA SER A 472 7.77 27.22 8.85
C SER A 472 6.74 26.74 9.87
N SER A 473 6.96 27.12 11.13
CA SER A 473 6.02 26.87 12.24
C SER A 473 4.77 27.77 12.21
N SER A 474 4.72 28.79 11.35
CA SER A 474 3.65 29.79 11.30
C SER A 474 2.40 29.39 10.50
N LEU A 475 2.36 28.16 9.97
CA LEU A 475 1.23 27.63 9.19
C LEU A 475 0.26 26.75 10.00
N ASN A 476 0.28 26.86 11.34
CA ASN A 476 -0.72 26.25 12.22
C ASN A 476 -1.79 27.26 12.63
#